data_AF-C0ESU2-F1
#
_entry.id   AF-C0ESU2-F1
#
_cell.length_a   1.000
_cell.length_b   1.000
_cell.length_c   1.000
_cell.angle_alpha   90.00
_cell.angle_beta   90.00
_cell.angle_gamma   90.00
#
_symmetry.space_group_name_H-M   'P 1'
#
loop_
_entity.id
_entity.type
_entity.pdbx_description
1 polymer ?
#
loop_
_entity_poly.entity_id
_entity_poly.type
_entity_poly.pdbx_seq_one_letter_code
_entity_poly.pdbx_strand_id
1 'polypeptide(L)' 'MNKVYVDVVAEFRKDGQLVPIFFTWEDGRKYSIDRILKIERCASRKAGGVGMMYTCMIQGQESHLFYEVDKWFMERKTA' A
#
# COMPACT_ATOMS: atom_id res chain seq x y z
N MET A 1 -7.71 4.95 -12.35
CA MET A 1 -8.82 5.69 -11.69
C MET A 1 -9.76 4.68 -11.02
N ASN A 2 -9.32 4.03 -9.92
CA ASN A 2 -10.13 3.11 -9.09
C ASN A 2 -9.27 2.68 -7.89
N LYS A 3 -9.60 3.16 -6.68
CA LYS A 3 -8.97 2.67 -5.44
C LYS A 3 -9.58 1.31 -5.11
N VAL A 4 -8.73 0.36 -4.77
CA VAL A 4 -9.12 -0.95 -4.25
C VAL A 4 -8.62 -1.01 -2.82
N TYR A 5 -9.54 -0.98 -1.86
CA TYR A 5 -9.20 -1.17 -0.46
C TYR A 5 -8.87 -2.63 -0.22
N VAL A 6 -7.80 -2.88 0.52
CA VAL A 6 -7.24 -4.21 0.73
C VAL A 6 -6.99 -4.46 2.21
N ASP A 7 -7.14 -5.70 2.64
CA ASP A 7 -6.69 -6.12 3.95
C ASP A 7 -5.17 -6.21 3.94
N VAL A 8 -4.51 -5.60 4.92
CA VAL A 8 -3.05 -5.58 5.03
C VAL A 8 -2.63 -6.09 6.40
N VAL A 9 -1.66 -6.99 6.42
CA VAL A 9 -0.90 -7.28 7.63
C VAL A 9 0.36 -6.43 7.59
N ALA A 10 0.52 -5.59 8.60
CA ALA A 10 1.66 -4.70 8.77
C ALA A 10 2.29 -4.87 10.15
N GLU A 11 3.60 -4.75 10.20
CA GLU A 11 4.37 -4.64 11.43
C GLU A 11 4.42 -3.18 11.85
N PHE A 12 4.03 -2.89 13.09
CA PHE A 12 4.33 -1.60 13.71
C PHE A 12 5.60 -1.74 14.53
N ARG A 13 6.67 -1.12 14.04
CA ARG A 13 8.01 -1.24 14.59
C ARG A 13 8.22 -0.29 15.76
N LYS A 14 9.21 -0.62 16.60
CA LYS A 14 9.57 0.17 17.80
C LYS A 14 10.03 1.60 17.48
N ASP A 15 10.50 1.85 16.26
CA ASP A 15 10.89 3.17 15.77
C ASP A 15 9.71 3.99 15.22
N GLY A 16 8.49 3.46 15.32
CA GLY A 16 7.27 4.11 14.83
C GLY A 16 7.02 3.92 13.34
N GLN A 17 7.79 3.10 12.63
CA GLN A 17 7.51 2.75 11.24
C GLN A 17 6.41 1.69 11.14
N LEU A 18 5.41 1.97 10.31
CA LEU A 18 4.39 1.00 9.91
C LEU A 18 4.83 0.34 8.60
N VAL A 19 5.14 -0.95 8.63
CA VAL A 19 5.74 -1.68 7.50
C VAL A 19 4.80 -2.81 7.04
N PRO A 20 4.23 -2.72 5.83
CA PRO A 20 3.34 -3.77 5.33
C PRO A 20 4.14 -5.03 4.93
N ILE A 21 3.59 -6.20 5.25
CA ILE A 21 4.21 -7.53 5.02
C ILE A 21 3.50 -8.27 3.89
N PHE A 22 2.18 -8.28 3.91
CA PHE A 22 1.36 -8.84 2.82
C PHE A 22 0.00 -8.17 2.79
N PHE A 23 -0.69 -8.29 1.66
CA PHE A 23 -2.07 -7.87 1.50
C PHE A 23 -2.92 -8.96 0.87
N THR A 24 -4.23 -8.91 1.11
CA THR A 24 -5.22 -9.74 0.42
C THR A 24 -5.89 -8.88 -0.64
N TRP A 25 -5.79 -9.29 -1.89
CA TRP A 25 -6.44 -8.62 -3.01
C TRP A 25 -7.94 -8.88 -3.01
N GLU A 26 -8.70 -8.10 -3.77
CA GLU A 26 -10.17 -8.20 -3.84
C GLU A 26 -10.69 -9.56 -4.34
N ASP A 27 -9.84 -10.35 -5.01
CA ASP A 27 -10.14 -11.73 -5.43
C ASP A 27 -9.85 -12.78 -4.33
N GLY A 28 -9.48 -12.33 -3.13
CA GLY A 28 -9.15 -13.17 -1.98
C GLY A 28 -7.73 -13.73 -1.98
N ARG A 29 -6.92 -13.45 -3.02
CA ARG A 29 -5.53 -13.93 -3.07
C ARG A 29 -4.61 -13.09 -2.20
N LYS A 30 -3.70 -13.77 -1.50
CA LYS A 30 -2.68 -13.12 -0.66
C LYS A 30 -1.40 -12.90 -1.46
N TYR A 31 -0.86 -11.70 -1.35
CA TYR A 31 0.37 -11.29 -2.00
C TYR A 31 1.38 -10.82 -0.94
N SER A 32 2.51 -11.53 -0.87
CA SER A 32 3.64 -11.14 -0.02
C SER A 32 4.37 -9.95 -0.63
N ILE A 33 4.79 -9.02 0.22
CA ILE A 33 5.67 -7.92 -0.17
C ILE A 33 7.11 -8.40 0.03
N ASP A 34 7.84 -8.54 -1.08
CA ASP A 34 9.22 -9.02 -1.08
C ASP A 34 10.16 -7.99 -0.44
N ARG A 35 9.93 -6.71 -0.77
CA ARG A 35 10.76 -5.59 -0.32
C ARG A 35 10.01 -4.27 -0.38
N ILE A 36 10.23 -3.42 0.63
CA ILE A 36 9.88 -2.00 0.56
C ILE A 36 11.04 -1.24 -0.08
N LEU A 37 10.79 -0.57 -1.20
CA LEU A 37 11.78 0.22 -1.93
C LEU A 37 11.81 1.66 -1.44
N LYS A 38 10.63 2.22 -1.12
CA LYS A 38 10.49 3.62 -0.66
C LYS A 38 9.22 3.80 0.15
N ILE A 39 9.28 4.70 1.15
CA ILE A 39 8.12 5.16 1.92
C ILE A 39 8.13 6.68 1.85
N GLU A 40 7.05 7.29 1.39
CA GLU A 40 6.97 8.75 1.26
C GLU A 40 5.58 9.31 1.54
N ARG A 41 5.53 10.55 2.03
CA ARG A 41 4.25 11.27 2.18
C ARG A 41 3.77 11.72 0.81
N CYS A 42 2.54 11.38 0.44
CA CYS A 42 1.91 11.80 -0.80
C CYS A 42 0.58 12.50 -0.52
N ALA A 43 0.33 13.61 -1.20
CA ALA A 43 -0.99 14.22 -1.22
C ALA A 43 -1.97 13.30 -1.97
N SER A 44 -3.07 12.94 -1.31
CA SER A 44 -4.22 12.25 -1.93
C SER A 44 -4.82 13.21 -2.96
N ARG A 45 -4.46 13.01 -4.23
CA ARG A 45 -4.78 13.91 -5.37
C ARG A 45 -6.28 14.19 -5.55
N LYS A 46 -7.18 13.47 -4.87
CA LYS A 46 -8.64 13.57 -5.03
C LYS A 46 -9.42 14.01 -3.78
N ALA A 47 -8.86 13.92 -2.57
CA ALA A 47 -9.61 14.15 -1.34
C ALA A 47 -8.99 15.20 -0.40
N GLY A 48 -7.89 15.85 -0.81
CA GLY A 48 -7.22 16.86 0.02
C GLY A 48 -6.51 16.31 1.26
N GLY A 49 -6.48 14.98 1.44
CA GLY A 49 -5.75 14.32 2.54
C GLY A 49 -4.27 14.10 2.23
N VAL A 50 -3.45 13.97 3.26
CA VAL A 50 -2.05 13.50 3.15
C VAL A 50 -2.02 12.04 3.61
N GLY A 51 -1.48 11.15 2.78
CA GLY A 51 -1.30 9.73 3.11
C GLY A 51 0.15 9.29 2.94
N MET A 52 0.47 8.06 3.34
CA MET A 52 1.75 7.41 3.02
C MET A 52 1.61 6.62 1.73
N MET A 53 2.65 6.65 0.90
CA MET A 53 2.81 5.75 -0.24
C MET A 53 4.02 4.85 0.02
N TYR A 54 3.81 3.55 -0.14
CA TYR A 54 4.82 2.51 -0.05
C TYR A 54 5.06 1.98 -1.46
N THR A 55 6.26 2.23 -1.98
CA THR A 55 6.72 1.57 -3.20
C THR A 55 7.28 0.21 -2.82
N CYS A 56 6.61 -0.84 -3.29
CA CYS A 56 6.83 -2.22 -2.89
C CYS A 56 7.23 -3.07 -4.10
N MET A 57 8.06 -4.07 -3.86
CA MET A 57 8.31 -5.17 -4.78
C MET A 57 7.39 -6.33 -4.42
N ILE A 58 6.58 -6.80 -5.38
CA ILE A 58 5.68 -7.94 -5.23
C ILE A 58 5.89 -8.87 -6.42
N GLN A 59 6.36 -10.09 -6.18
CA GLN A 59 6.67 -11.06 -7.24
C GLN A 59 7.61 -10.48 -8.31
N GLY A 60 8.59 -9.66 -7.89
CA GLY A 60 9.51 -8.97 -8.80
C GLY A 60 8.92 -7.80 -9.59
N GLN A 61 7.68 -7.38 -9.34
CA GLN A 61 7.05 -6.22 -9.99
C GLN A 61 6.80 -5.05 -9.03
N GLU A 62 7.18 -3.85 -9.45
CA GLU A 62 6.99 -2.65 -8.62
C GLU A 62 5.52 -2.27 -8.58
N SER A 63 5.03 -2.00 -7.37
CA SER A 63 3.66 -1.60 -7.10
C SER A 63 3.60 -0.56 -5.99
N HIS A 64 2.49 0.18 -5.94
CA HIS A 64 2.26 1.18 -4.91
C HIS A 64 1.10 0.77 -4.00
N LEU A 65 1.38 0.77 -2.70
CA LEU A 65 0.40 0.57 -1.65
C LEU A 65 0.28 1.86 -0.84
N PHE A 66 -0.94 2.32 -0.62
CA PHE A 66 -1.23 3.61 -0.01
C PHE A 66 -1.93 3.42 1.33
N TYR A 67 -1.60 4.27 2.30
CA TYR A 67 -2.25 4.34 3.61
C TYR A 67 -2.79 5.75 3.85
N GLU A 68 -4.11 5.90 3.93
CA GLU A 68 -4.79 7.17 4.21
C GLU A 68 -5.95 6.96 5.20
N VAL A 69 -6.14 7.86 6.16
CA VAL A 69 -7.29 7.85 7.10
C VAL A 69 -7.57 6.44 7.66
N ASP A 70 -6.49 5.78 8.10
CA ASP A 70 -6.49 4.42 8.65
C ASP A 70 -6.96 3.30 7.70
N LYS A 71 -6.87 3.52 6.39
CA LYS A 71 -7.23 2.54 5.36
C LYS A 71 -6.11 2.33 4.37
N TRP A 72 -5.95 1.06 3.98
CA TRP A 72 -5.01 0.65 2.95
C TRP A 72 -5.69 0.50 1.60
N PHE A 73 -5.08 1.03 0.54
CA PHE A 73 -5.57 0.83 -0.82
C PHE A 73 -4.44 0.75 -1.85
N MET A 74 -4.74 0.15 -2.99
CA MET A 74 -3.92 0.24 -4.20
C MET A 74 -4.74 0.82 -5.34
N GLU A 75 -4.09 1.26 -6.41
CA GLU A 75 -4.77 1.70 -7.62
C GLU A 75 -4.75 0.60 -8.68
N ARG A 76 -5.90 0.31 -9.32
CA ARG A 76 -5.89 -0.53 -10.52
C ARG A 76 -5.11 0.20 -11.61
N LYS A 77 -4.14 -0.51 -12.23
CA LYS A 77 -3.54 -0.08 -13.49
C LYS A 77 -4.67 -0.02 -14.52
N THR A 78 -4.99 1.18 -15.00
CA THR A 78 -5.93 1.33 -16.12
C THR A 78 -5.18 0.82 -17.35
N ALA A 79 -5.75 -0.17 -18.04
CA ALA A 79 -5.26 -0.60 -19.36
C ALA A 79 -5.44 0.53 -20.39
#